data_AF-A0A0T9RG11-F1
#
_entry.id   AF-A0A0T9RG11-F1
#
_cell.length_a   1.000
_cell.length_b   1.000
_cell.length_c   1.000
_cell.angle_alpha   90.00
_cell.angle_beta   90.00
_cell.angle_gamma   90.00
#
_symmetry.space_group_name_H-M   'P 1'
#
loop_
_entity.id
_entity.type
_entity.pdbx_description
1 polymer ?
#
loop_
_entity_poly.entity_id
_entity_poly.type
_entity_poly.pdbx_seq_one_letter_code
_entity_poly.pdbx_strand_id
1 'polypeptide(L)'
;MKIMKYTEGRGRPWLSVPSDHLDYCDKHKFPAIVVWVRKTKADVSWFNEPYQLSHQWAFSRQDFQRDIERRGEEIYLKYATPKTARAIQYSMMTLYDLTITDARKAAGELFDMTLEIIKEYETKKAKVFI
;
A
#
# COMPACT_ATOMS: atom_id res chain seq x y z
N MET A 1 1.52 20.45 -7.31
CA MET A 1 1.03 19.99 -5.99
C MET A 1 1.88 18.80 -5.56
N LYS A 2 2.36 18.74 -4.31
CA LYS A 2 3.18 17.62 -3.83
C LYS A 2 2.25 16.44 -3.50
N ILE A 3 2.47 15.28 -4.12
CA ILE A 3 1.69 14.07 -3.83
C ILE A 3 2.09 13.55 -2.45
N MET A 4 1.10 13.40 -1.56
CA MET A 4 1.29 12.75 -0.26
C MET A 4 1.15 11.24 -0.42
N LYS A 5 2.27 10.52 -0.54
CA LYS A 5 2.30 9.07 -0.75
C LYS A 5 1.95 8.26 0.50
N TYR A 6 2.29 8.78 1.67
CA TYR A 6 2.03 8.16 2.96
C TYR A 6 2.00 9.23 4.06
N THR A 7 1.51 8.85 5.24
CA THR A 7 1.63 9.63 6.48
C THR A 7 2.46 8.87 7.51
N GLU A 8 2.95 9.55 8.54
CA GLU A 8 3.70 8.94 9.65
C GLU A 8 2.88 8.97 10.94
N GLY A 9 2.76 7.82 11.59
CA GLY A 9 2.20 7.66 12.92
C GLY A 9 3.28 7.25 13.93
N ARG A 10 3.08 7.52 15.22
CA ARG A 10 3.96 7.03 16.28
C ARG A 10 3.40 5.76 16.92
N GLY A 11 4.26 4.78 17.17
CA GLY A 11 3.90 3.57 17.91
C GLY A 11 3.77 2.32 17.04
N ARG A 12 2.88 1.41 17.44
CA ARG A 12 2.57 0.19 16.68
C ARG A 12 1.47 0.47 15.65
N PRO A 13 1.29 -0.40 14.64
CA PRO A 13 0.17 -0.33 13.71
C PRO A 13 -1.18 -0.42 14.42
N TRP A 14 -2.09 0.48 14.06
CA TRP A 14 -3.48 0.52 14.50
C TRP A 14 -4.39 0.57 13.26
N LEU A 15 -5.67 0.25 13.44
CA LEU A 15 -6.68 0.31 12.36
C LEU A 15 -7.10 1.75 12.00
N SER A 16 -6.51 2.77 12.62
CA SER A 16 -6.78 4.18 12.34
C SER A 16 -5.71 4.79 11.43
N VAL A 17 -6.11 5.51 10.38
CA VAL A 17 -5.18 6.31 9.57
C VAL A 17 -4.96 7.67 10.28
N PRO A 18 -3.72 8.06 10.58
CA PRO A 18 -3.44 9.36 11.22
C PRO A 18 -3.79 10.56 10.32
N SER A 19 -4.26 11.65 10.95
CA SER A 19 -4.59 12.96 10.33
C SER A 19 -5.62 12.89 9.19
N ASP A 20 -5.75 13.98 8.44
CA ASP A 20 -6.60 14.08 7.24
C ASP A 20 -6.07 13.27 6.03
N HIS A 21 -5.17 12.30 6.25
CA HIS A 21 -4.57 11.52 5.16
C HIS A 21 -5.61 10.62 4.49
N LEU A 22 -6.57 10.09 5.26
CA LEU A 22 -7.67 9.30 4.70
C LEU A 22 -8.52 10.14 3.75
N ASP A 23 -8.89 11.36 4.16
CA ASP A 23 -9.68 12.29 3.35
C ASP A 23 -8.94 12.68 2.06
N TYR A 24 -7.62 12.91 2.16
CA TYR A 24 -6.79 13.15 0.98
C TYR A 24 -6.78 11.95 0.03
N CYS A 25 -6.56 10.74 0.55
CA CYS A 25 -6.55 9.53 -0.26
C CYS A 25 -7.92 9.24 -0.89
N ASP A 26 -9.03 9.48 -0.20
CA ASP A 26 -10.36 9.33 -0.77
C ASP A 26 -10.65 10.38 -1.86
N LYS A 27 -10.30 11.65 -1.62
CA LYS A 27 -10.47 12.72 -2.61
C LYS A 27 -9.72 12.43 -3.91
N HIS A 28 -8.50 11.91 -3.79
CA HIS A 28 -7.63 11.67 -4.93
C HIS A 28 -7.71 10.26 -5.50
N LYS A 29 -8.51 9.38 -4.87
CA LYS A 29 -8.56 7.95 -5.18
C LYS A 29 -7.13 7.41 -5.19
N PHE A 30 -6.50 7.40 -4.02
CA PHE A 30 -5.17 6.83 -3.79
C PHE A 30 -5.22 5.79 -2.67
N PRO A 31 -4.28 4.82 -2.65
CA PRO A 31 -4.13 3.95 -1.49
C PRO A 31 -3.72 4.76 -0.25
N ALA A 32 -4.22 4.38 0.91
CA ALA A 32 -3.81 4.98 2.18
C ALA A 32 -2.62 4.19 2.76
N ILE A 33 -1.51 4.87 3.02
CA ILE A 33 -0.31 4.22 3.54
C ILE A 33 0.17 4.97 4.78
N VAL A 34 0.48 4.20 5.84
CA VAL A 34 0.98 4.73 7.11
C VAL A 34 2.31 4.08 7.45
N VAL A 35 3.31 4.90 7.78
CA VAL A 35 4.57 4.46 8.39
C VAL A 35 4.46 4.65 9.90
N TRP A 36 4.48 3.55 10.65
CA TRP A 36 4.37 3.53 12.10
C TRP A 36 5.76 3.52 12.74
N VAL A 37 6.23 4.69 13.16
CA VAL A 37 7.58 4.90 13.67
C VAL A 37 7.65 4.63 15.18
N ARG A 38 8.58 3.75 15.57
CA ARG A 38 9.03 3.51 16.96
C ARG A 38 10.42 4.10 17.16
N LYS A 39 11.07 3.77 18.29
CA LYS A 39 12.40 4.31 18.67
C LYS A 39 13.50 4.07 17.61
N THR A 40 13.57 2.87 17.05
CA THR A 40 14.62 2.48 16.08
C THR A 40 14.09 1.69 14.89
N LYS A 41 12.78 1.39 14.90
CA LYS A 41 12.10 0.51 13.97
C LYS A 41 10.82 1.16 13.47
N ALA A 42 10.35 0.71 12.33
CA ALA A 42 9.07 1.12 11.81
C ALA A 42 8.34 -0.03 11.13
N ASP A 43 7.02 0.08 11.11
CA ASP A 43 6.15 -0.77 10.31
C ASP A 43 5.50 0.06 9.21
N VAL A 44 5.02 -0.59 8.16
CA VAL A 44 4.27 0.04 7.07
C VAL A 44 2.94 -0.64 6.96
N SER A 45 1.85 0.10 7.04
CA SER A 45 0.50 -0.40 6.74
C SER A 45 -0.01 0.23 5.46
N TRP A 46 -0.39 -0.60 4.50
CA TRP A 46 -1.10 -0.24 3.29
C TRP A 46 -2.56 -0.66 3.45
N PHE A 47 -3.43 0.35 3.49
CA PHE A 47 -4.87 0.21 3.56
C PHE A 47 -5.44 0.59 2.20
N ASN A 48 -6.23 -0.30 1.65
CA ASN A 48 -6.77 -0.18 0.32
C ASN A 48 -8.25 0.25 0.35
N GLU A 49 -8.94 0.31 1.48
CA GLU A 49 -10.23 1.01 1.60
C GLU A 49 -10.00 2.51 1.85
N PRO A 50 -10.71 3.45 1.17
CA PRO A 50 -11.78 3.27 0.19
C PRO A 50 -11.31 3.12 -1.28
N TYR A 51 -10.01 3.04 -1.53
CA TYR A 51 -9.43 2.94 -2.87
C TYR A 51 -9.92 1.71 -3.67
N GLN A 52 -10.16 0.60 -2.98
CA GLN A 52 -10.74 -0.64 -3.49
C GLN A 52 -12.14 -0.39 -4.05
N LEU A 53 -12.99 0.34 -3.34
CA LEU A 53 -14.33 0.69 -3.82
C LEU A 53 -14.28 1.49 -5.12
N SER A 54 -13.34 2.43 -5.23
CA SER A 54 -13.17 3.21 -6.47
C SER A 54 -12.63 2.43 -7.66
N HIS A 55 -12.00 1.27 -7.43
CA HIS A 55 -11.42 0.40 -8.46
C HIS A 55 -12.00 -1.01 -8.39
N GLN A 56 -13.28 -1.13 -8.04
CA GLN A 56 -13.95 -2.41 -7.75
C GLN A 56 -13.75 -3.45 -8.84
N TRP A 57 -13.74 -3.04 -10.12
CA TRP A 57 -13.52 -3.95 -11.23
C TRP A 57 -12.17 -4.69 -11.10
N ALA A 58 -11.08 -3.98 -10.87
CA ALA A 58 -9.76 -4.59 -10.70
C ALA A 58 -9.73 -5.50 -9.46
N PHE A 59 -10.16 -4.98 -8.30
CA PHE A 59 -10.13 -5.71 -7.03
C PHE A 59 -11.06 -6.92 -6.98
N SER A 60 -12.09 -6.99 -7.83
CA SER A 60 -12.96 -8.17 -7.94
C SER A 60 -12.31 -9.34 -8.66
N ARG A 61 -11.20 -9.13 -9.37
CA ARG A 61 -10.56 -10.17 -10.18
C ARG A 61 -9.47 -10.91 -9.42
N GLN A 62 -9.50 -12.24 -9.51
CA GLN A 62 -8.51 -13.09 -8.84
C GLN A 62 -7.09 -12.91 -9.39
N ASP A 63 -6.94 -12.62 -10.70
CA ASP A 63 -5.62 -12.36 -11.29
C ASP A 63 -5.00 -11.07 -10.74
N PHE A 64 -5.79 -10.01 -10.61
CA PHE A 64 -5.36 -8.77 -9.96
C PHE A 64 -4.97 -8.99 -8.50
N GLN A 65 -5.81 -9.68 -7.73
CA GLN A 65 -5.55 -9.97 -6.31
C GLN A 65 -4.22 -10.70 -6.11
N ARG A 66 -3.94 -11.72 -6.93
CA ARG A 66 -2.67 -12.45 -6.86
C ARG A 66 -1.47 -11.61 -7.31
N ASP A 67 -1.65 -10.78 -8.34
CA ASP A 67 -0.56 -9.95 -8.87
C ASP A 67 -0.18 -8.83 -7.87
N ILE A 68 -1.15 -8.17 -7.23
CA ILE A 68 -0.85 -7.14 -6.22
C ILE A 68 -0.18 -7.75 -4.98
N GLU A 69 -0.61 -8.94 -4.53
CA GLU A 69 0.05 -9.66 -3.43
C GLU A 69 1.47 -10.07 -3.78
N ARG A 70 1.71 -10.57 -5.00
CA ARG A 70 3.05 -10.92 -5.49
C ARG A 70 3.97 -9.69 -5.53
N ARG A 71 3.52 -8.57 -6.09
CA ARG A 71 4.33 -7.34 -6.16
C ARG A 71 4.58 -6.73 -4.77
N GLY A 72 3.58 -6.80 -3.89
CA GLY A 72 3.75 -6.44 -2.48
C GLY A 72 4.81 -7.30 -1.79
N GLU A 73 4.83 -8.60 -2.10
CA GLU A 73 5.86 -9.52 -1.59
C GLU A 73 7.26 -9.19 -2.11
N GLU A 74 7.37 -8.85 -3.39
CA GLU A 74 8.64 -8.44 -3.99
C GLU A 74 9.20 -7.17 -3.32
N ILE A 75 8.35 -6.21 -2.97
CA ILE A 75 8.76 -5.02 -2.20
C ILE A 75 9.22 -5.42 -0.80
N TYR A 76 8.47 -6.28 -0.09
CA TYR A 76 8.89 -6.77 1.22
C TYR A 76 10.28 -7.42 1.19
N LEU A 77 10.52 -8.31 0.22
CA LEU A 77 11.78 -9.05 0.11
C LEU A 77 13.00 -8.16 -0.12
N LYS A 78 12.86 -6.97 -0.72
CA LYS A 78 13.97 -6.00 -0.86
C LYS A 78 14.50 -5.49 0.47
N TYR A 79 13.65 -5.44 1.48
CA TYR A 79 13.92 -4.85 2.79
C TYR A 79 13.91 -5.88 3.93
N ALA A 80 13.61 -7.14 3.62
CA ALA A 80 13.44 -8.19 4.59
C ALA A 80 14.77 -8.53 5.29
N THR A 81 14.67 -8.82 6.58
CA THR A 81 15.75 -9.38 7.40
C THR A 81 15.19 -10.55 8.20
N PRO A 82 16.02 -11.39 8.86
CA PRO A 82 15.50 -12.45 9.72
C PRO A 82 14.58 -11.98 10.86
N LYS A 83 14.55 -10.68 11.17
CA LYS A 83 13.73 -10.07 12.22
C LYS A 83 12.46 -9.39 11.69
N THR A 84 12.28 -9.29 10.38
CA THR A 84 11.09 -8.66 9.80
C THR A 84 9.99 -9.69 9.62
N ALA A 85 8.75 -9.24 9.63
CA ALA A 85 7.60 -10.06 9.30
C ALA A 85 6.69 -9.30 8.32
N ARG A 86 5.72 -10.01 7.75
CA ARG A 86 4.72 -9.42 6.88
C ARG A 86 3.37 -10.09 7.02
N ALA A 87 2.32 -9.31 6.79
CA ALA A 87 0.99 -9.80 6.45
C ALA A 87 0.64 -9.16 5.11
N ILE A 88 0.45 -9.96 4.05
CA ILE A 88 0.16 -9.44 2.71
C ILE A 88 -1.11 -10.11 2.23
N GLN A 89 -2.13 -9.30 2.02
CA GLN A 89 -3.39 -9.67 1.37
C GLN A 89 -3.73 -8.54 0.40
N TYR A 90 -4.44 -8.87 -0.69
CA TYR A 90 -4.91 -7.86 -1.63
C TYR A 90 -5.80 -6.80 -0.96
N SER A 91 -6.42 -7.15 0.18
CA SER A 91 -7.30 -6.31 0.97
C SER A 91 -6.61 -5.51 2.09
N MET A 92 -5.32 -5.78 2.38
CA MET A 92 -4.52 -5.06 3.39
C MET A 92 -3.11 -5.64 3.41
N MET A 93 -2.10 -4.79 3.56
CA MET A 93 -0.71 -5.25 3.73
C MET A 93 -0.06 -4.54 4.91
N THR A 94 0.68 -5.29 5.73
CA THR A 94 1.55 -4.71 6.76
C THR A 94 2.93 -5.34 6.72
N LEU A 95 3.97 -4.50 6.69
CA LEU A 95 5.37 -4.90 6.78
C LEU A 95 5.89 -4.50 8.17
N TYR A 96 6.47 -5.45 8.91
CA TYR A 96 6.84 -5.27 10.31
C TYR A 96 8.36 -5.25 10.53
N ASP A 97 8.79 -4.46 11.53
CA ASP A 97 10.14 -4.41 12.09
C ASP A 97 11.27 -4.00 11.12
N LEU A 98 10.91 -3.20 10.11
CA LEU A 98 11.85 -2.55 9.21
C LEU A 98 12.68 -1.47 9.92
N THR A 99 13.81 -1.07 9.35
CA THR A 99 14.44 0.20 9.74
C THR A 99 13.54 1.36 9.35
N ILE A 100 13.64 2.51 10.02
CA ILE A 100 12.83 3.68 9.69
C ILE A 100 13.04 4.12 8.23
N THR A 101 14.29 4.08 7.76
CA THR A 101 14.64 4.42 6.37
C THR A 101 14.01 3.46 5.38
N ASP A 102 14.08 2.16 5.64
CA ASP A 102 13.55 1.14 4.73
C ASP A 102 12.01 1.14 4.73
N ALA A 103 11.37 1.38 5.88
CA ALA A 103 9.93 1.54 5.96
C ALA A 103 9.43 2.70 5.08
N ARG A 104 10.12 3.84 5.10
CA ARG A 104 9.78 5.00 4.24
C ARG A 104 9.93 4.70 2.76
N LYS A 105 10.98 3.96 2.37
CA LYS A 105 11.17 3.53 0.99
C LYS A 105 10.11 2.54 0.56
N ALA A 106 9.85 1.51 1.38
CA ALA A 106 8.81 0.52 1.14
C ALA A 106 7.42 1.16 1.02
N ALA A 107 7.09 2.14 1.86
CA ALA A 107 5.84 2.90 1.75
C ALA A 107 5.72 3.64 0.41
N GLY A 108 6.79 4.28 -0.05
CA GLY A 108 6.83 4.94 -1.35
C GLY A 108 6.67 3.95 -2.51
N GLU A 109 7.36 2.80 -2.45
CA GLU A 109 7.26 1.76 -3.48
C GLU A 109 5.88 1.10 -3.51
N LEU A 110 5.28 0.82 -2.34
CA LEU A 110 3.92 0.30 -2.27
C LEU A 110 2.92 1.26 -2.89
N PHE A 111 3.07 2.57 -2.67
CA PHE A 111 2.24 3.59 -3.31
C PHE A 111 2.37 3.54 -4.84
N ASP A 112 3.60 3.63 -5.35
CA ASP A 112 3.87 3.70 -6.79
C ASP A 112 3.42 2.41 -7.50
N MET A 113 3.73 1.25 -6.92
CA MET A 113 3.31 -0.07 -7.43
C MET A 113 1.79 -0.18 -7.50
N THR A 114 1.08 0.30 -6.47
CA THR A 114 -0.38 0.24 -6.42
C THR A 114 -1.02 1.10 -7.52
N LEU A 115 -0.47 2.28 -7.82
CA LEU A 115 -0.97 3.11 -8.92
C LEU A 115 -0.67 2.48 -10.29
N GLU A 116 0.53 1.89 -10.45
CA GLU A 116 0.96 1.25 -11.67
C GLU A 116 0.07 0.05 -12.02
N ILE A 117 -0.13 -0.89 -11.09
CA ILE A 117 -0.93 -2.09 -11.34
C ILE A 117 -2.40 -1.74 -11.63
N ILE A 118 -2.96 -0.71 -10.98
CA ILE A 118 -4.31 -0.24 -11.28
C ILE A 118 -4.40 0.30 -12.70
N LYS A 119 -3.44 1.13 -13.11
CA LYS A 119 -3.38 1.66 -14.48
C LYS A 119 -3.27 0.54 -15.52
N GLU A 120 -2.47 -0.49 -15.26
CA GLU A 120 -2.35 -1.65 -16.14
C GLU A 120 -3.70 -2.36 -16.33
N TYR A 121 -4.43 -2.60 -15.23
CA TYR A 121 -5.70 -3.31 -15.26
C TYR A 121 -6.84 -2.48 -15.84
N GLU A 122 -6.93 -1.19 -15.56
CA GLU A 122 -7.89 -0.30 -16.22
C GLU A 122 -7.62 -0.18 -17.74
N THR A 123 -6.34 -0.22 -18.14
CA THR A 123 -5.99 -0.29 -19.58
C THR A 123 -6.44 -1.61 -20.21
N LYS A 124 -6.27 -2.74 -19.51
CA LYS A 124 -6.78 -4.05 -19.97
C LYS A 124 -8.30 -4.04 -20.10
N LYS A 125 -9.02 -3.48 -19.11
CA LYS A 125 -10.47 -3.31 -19.14
C LYS A 125 -10.93 -2.56 -20.38
N ALA A 126 -10.31 -1.42 -20.68
CA ALA A 126 -10.68 -0.59 -21.84
C ALA A 126 -10.52 -1.34 -23.18
N LYS A 127 -9.53 -2.23 -23.30
CA LYS A 127 -9.30 -3.04 -24.51
C LYS A 127 -10.30 -4.17 -24.74
N VAL A 128 -11.06 -4.57 -23.71
CA VAL A 128 -12.10 -5.62 -23.83
C VAL A 128 -13.40 -5.05 -24.41
N PHE A 129 -13.57 -3.72 -24.40
CA PHE A 129 -14.77 -3.03 -24.88
C PHE A 129 -14.58 -2.34 -26.24
N ILE A 130 -13.53 -2.71 -26.99
CA ILE A 130 -13.28 -2.31 -28.39
C ILE A 130 -13.36 -3.57 -29.24
#